data_AF-A0A225UGX4-F1
#
_entry.id   AF-A0A225UGX4-F1
#
_cell.length_a   1.000
_cell.length_b   1.000
_cell.length_c   1.000
_cell.angle_alpha   90.00
_cell.angle_beta   90.00
_cell.angle_gamma   90.00
#
_symmetry.space_group_name_H-M   'P 1'
#
loop_
_entity.id
_entity.type
_entity.pdbx_description
1 polymer ?
#
loop_
_entity_poly.entity_id
_entity_poly.type
_entity_poly.pdbx_seq_one_letter_code
_entity_poly.pdbx_strand_id
1 'polypeptide(L)' 'YWYRITRWLADQCEVMSWIHHYRTHNKMADAIANMAMDQGSSVMCAWPAEGTKASELESRVMEYIERDTGRWASQQIGT' A
#
# COMPACT_ATOMS: atom_id res chain seq x y z
N TYR A 1 -13.11 16.93 11.35
CA TYR A 1 -11.92 16.44 12.08
C TYR A 1 -11.01 15.65 11.16
N TRP A 2 -11.42 14.47 10.68
CA TRP A 2 -10.61 13.59 9.80
C TRP A 2 -10.10 14.26 8.53
N TYR A 3 -10.94 15.01 7.81
CA TYR A 3 -10.52 15.72 6.61
C TYR A 3 -9.26 16.60 6.79
N ARG A 4 -9.16 17.31 7.93
CA ARG A 4 -8.00 18.18 8.20
C ARG A 4 -6.74 17.36 8.44
N ILE A 5 -6.86 16.25 9.17
CA ILE A 5 -5.74 15.33 9.45
C ILE A 5 -5.29 14.64 8.16
N THR A 6 -6.24 14.11 7.37
CA THR A 6 -5.97 13.47 6.08
C THR A 6 -5.28 14.44 5.12
N ARG A 7 -5.77 15.69 5.01
CA ARG A 7 -5.13 16.70 4.17
C ARG A 7 -3.72 17.03 4.64
N TRP A 8 -3.54 17.27 5.94
CA TRP A 8 -2.21 17.55 6.49
C TRP A 8 -1.23 16.40 6.23
N LEU A 9 -1.63 15.15 6.45
CA LEU A 9 -0.81 13.98 6.14
C LEU A 9 -0.52 13.85 4.64
N ALA A 10 -1.51 14.12 3.79
CA ALA A 10 -1.33 14.11 2.33
C ALA A 10 -0.28 15.14 1.90
N ASP A 11 -0.32 16.34 2.49
CA ASP A 11 0.66 17.39 2.23
C ASP A 11 2.06 16.99 2.72
N GLN A 12 2.18 16.34 3.88
CA GLN A 12 3.47 15.83 4.39
C GLN A 12 4.05 14.70 3.53
N CYS A 13 3.21 13.89 2.90
CA CYS A 13 3.62 12.79 2.03
C CYS A 13 3.73 13.20 0.55
N GLU A 14 3.61 14.50 0.23
CA GLU A 14 3.66 15.03 -1.14
C GLU A 14 2.70 14.31 -2.10
N VAL A 15 1.50 13.95 -1.64
CA VAL A 15 0.53 13.23 -2.46
C VAL A 15 0.02 14.13 -3.59
N MET A 16 0.33 13.75 -4.83
CA MET A 16 -0.01 14.55 -6.02
C MET A 16 -1.47 14.41 -6.45
N SER A 17 -2.06 13.22 -6.31
CA SER A 17 -3.42 12.93 -6.76
C SER A 17 -4.05 11.77 -6.00
N TRP A 18 -5.38 11.72 -6.02
CA TRP A 18 -6.17 10.63 -5.45
C TRP A 18 -7.08 10.07 -6.55
N ILE A 19 -7.09 8.74 -6.70
CA ILE A 19 -7.96 8.04 -7.63
C ILE A 19 -8.68 6.93 -6.88
N HIS A 20 -9.95 6.73 -7.22
CA HIS A 20 -10.71 5.60 -6.69
C HIS A 20 -10.31 4.30 -7.38
N HIS A 21 -9.91 3.30 -6.59
CA HIS A 21 -9.62 1.94 -7.08
C HIS A 21 -10.66 0.96 -6.56
N TYR A 22 -11.13 0.07 -7.45
CA TYR A 22 -11.91 -1.08 -7.00
C TYR A 22 -11.08 -1.97 -6.09
N ARG A 23 -11.72 -2.58 -5.07
CA ARG A 23 -11.06 -3.43 -4.08
C ARG A 23 -10.25 -4.57 -4.69
N THR A 24 -10.65 -5.10 -5.84
CA THR A 24 -9.93 -6.13 -6.59
C THR A 24 -8.55 -5.69 -7.08
N HIS A 25 -8.31 -4.38 -7.18
CA HIS A 25 -7.08 -3.75 -7.63
C HIS A 25 -6.35 -3.00 -6.50
N ASN A 26 -6.72 -3.24 -5.25
CA ASN A 26 -6.09 -2.65 -4.07
C ASN A 26 -5.89 -3.71 -2.97
N LYS A 27 -5.52 -4.92 -3.40
CA LYS A 27 -5.37 -6.10 -2.54
C LYS A 27 -4.10 -6.06 -1.70
N MET A 28 -3.07 -5.36 -2.14
CA MET A 28 -1.87 -5.09 -1.35
C MET A 28 -2.24 -4.32 -0.08
N ALA A 29 -2.96 -3.20 -0.21
CA ALA A 29 -3.40 -2.43 0.96
C ALA A 29 -4.39 -3.22 1.83
N ASP A 30 -5.31 -3.97 1.22
CA ASP A 30 -6.23 -4.89 1.91
C ASP A 30 -5.47 -5.91 2.78
N ALA A 31 -4.44 -6.55 2.23
CA ALA A 31 -3.65 -7.55 2.93
C ALA A 31 -2.87 -6.96 4.12
N ILE A 32 -2.21 -5.80 3.93
CA ILE A 32 -1.43 -5.15 4.99
C ILE A 32 -2.35 -4.65 6.10
N ALA A 33 -3.51 -4.07 5.76
CA ALA A 33 -4.48 -3.62 6.74
C ALA A 33 -5.04 -4.79 7.56
N ASN A 34 -5.41 -5.90 6.91
CA ASN A 34 -5.89 -7.09 7.61
C ASN A 34 -4.80 -7.68 8.53
N MET A 35 -3.55 -7.76 8.07
CA MET A 35 -2.43 -8.21 8.92
C MET A 35 -2.28 -7.35 10.18
N ALA A 36 -2.31 -6.02 10.03
CA ALA A 36 -2.19 -5.12 11.18
C ALA A 36 -3.39 -5.24 12.13
N MET A 37 -4.60 -5.45 11.61
CA MET A 37 -5.81 -5.66 12.41
C MET A 37 -5.75 -6.99 13.17
N ASP A 38 -5.34 -8.08 12.51
CA ASP A 38 -5.22 -9.41 13.12
C ASP A 38 -4.15 -9.44 14.22
N GLN A 39 -3.05 -8.72 14.02
CA GLN A 39 -1.97 -8.59 15.01
C GLN A 39 -2.25 -7.53 16.08
N GLY A 40 -3.29 -6.70 15.91
CA GLY A 40 -3.60 -5.56 16.78
C GLY A 40 -2.49 -4.50 16.84
N SER A 41 -1.54 -4.51 15.89
CA SER A 41 -0.38 -3.61 15.86
C SER A 41 0.13 -3.39 14.44
N SER A 42 0.78 -2.26 14.20
CA SER A 42 1.42 -1.98 12.91
C SER A 42 2.82 -2.56 12.88
N VAL A 43 3.20 -3.16 11.75
CA VAL A 43 4.53 -3.72 11.52
C VAL A 43 5.26 -2.90 10.46
N MET A 44 6.53 -2.60 10.73
CA MET A 44 7.46 -2.08 9.75
C MET A 44 8.58 -3.11 9.57
N CYS A 45 8.91 -3.45 8.33
CA CYS A 45 10.06 -4.28 8.01
C CYS A 45 11.09 -3.46 7.23
N ALA A 46 12.37 -3.79 7.40
CA ALA A 46 13.41 -3.32 6.50
C ALA A 46 13.21 -3.96 5.12
N TRP A 47 13.64 -3.29 4.07
CA TRP A 47 13.65 -3.91 2.74
C TRP A 47 14.57 -5.14 2.76
N PRO A 48 14.15 -6.29 2.20
CA PRO A 48 14.92 -7.51 2.31
C PRO A 48 16.27 -7.35 1.61
N ALA A 49 17.34 -7.72 2.31
CA ALA A 49 18.63 -7.94 1.69
C ALA A 49 18.56 -9.21 0.82
N GLU A 50 19.18 -9.18 -0.36
CA GLU A 50 19.24 -10.35 -1.25
C GLU A 50 19.69 -11.61 -0.48
N GLY A 51 18.92 -12.69 -0.63
CA GLY A 51 19.22 -13.98 0.02
C GLY A 51 18.68 -14.16 1.44
N THR A 52 17.96 -13.19 2.01
CA THR A 52 17.24 -13.37 3.27
C THR A 52 15.82 -13.91 3.07
N LYS A 53 15.31 -14.66 4.06
CA LYS A 53 13.93 -15.16 4.03
C LYS A 53 12.99 -13.96 4.17
N ALA A 54 12.10 -13.79 3.20
CA ALA A 54 11.12 -12.71 3.22
C ALA A 54 10.26 -12.77 4.48
N SER A 55 10.00 -11.62 5.08
CA SER A 55 9.05 -11.50 6.17
C SER A 55 7.63 -11.85 5.69
N GLU A 56 6.71 -12.12 6.62
CA GLU A 56 5.31 -12.36 6.25
C GLU A 56 4.71 -11.11 5.56
N LEU A 57 5.04 -9.92 6.07
CA LEU A 57 4.63 -8.65 5.48
C LEU A 57 5.15 -8.52 4.04
N GLU A 58 6.43 -8.77 3.79
CA GLU A 58 7.00 -8.75 2.44
C GLU A 58 6.33 -9.75 1.52
N SER A 59 6.11 -10.99 1.98
CA SER A 59 5.48 -12.02 1.18
C SER A 59 4.09 -11.58 0.69
N ARG A 60 3.30 -10.93 1.55
CA ARG A 60 1.99 -10.38 1.20
C ARG A 60 2.07 -9.18 0.27
N VAL A 61 3.06 -8.31 0.45
CA VAL A 61 3.30 -7.17 -0.44
C VAL A 61 3.65 -7.66 -1.84
N MET A 62 4.63 -8.56 -1.95
CA MET A 62 5.13 -9.11 -3.21
C MET A 62 4.05 -9.88 -3.98
N GLU A 63 3.09 -10.50 -3.29
CA GLU A 63 1.95 -11.19 -3.91
C GLU A 63 1.09 -10.26 -4.79
N TYR A 64 0.97 -8.98 -4.43
CA TYR A 64 0.02 -8.05 -5.06
C TYR A 64 0.65 -6.82 -5.69
N ILE A 65 1.92 -6.50 -5.35
CA ILE A 65 2.56 -5.24 -5.73
C ILE A 65 2.56 -5.00 -7.24
N GLU A 66 2.96 -5.99 -8.05
CA GLU A 66 3.02 -5.84 -9.52
C GLU A 66 1.64 -5.55 -10.11
N ARG A 67 0.62 -6.30 -9.68
CA ARG A 67 -0.75 -6.16 -10.20
C ARG A 67 -1.36 -4.82 -9.83
N ASP A 68 -1.24 -4.42 -8.56
CA ASP A 68 -1.91 -3.24 -8.04
C ASP A 68 -1.19 -1.95 -8.50
N THR A 69 0.15 -1.92 -8.45
CA THR A 69 0.94 -0.78 -8.95
C THR A 69 0.89 -0.66 -10.47
N GLY A 70 0.91 -1.78 -11.20
CA GLY A 70 0.78 -1.80 -12.66
C GLY A 70 -0.58 -1.26 -13.12
N ARG A 71 -1.67 -1.61 -12.41
CA ARG A 71 -3.01 -1.05 -12.66
C ARG A 71 -3.05 0.46 -12.38
N TRP A 72 -2.41 0.90 -11.30
CA TRP A 72 -2.34 2.32 -10.98
C TRP A 72 -1.58 3.10 -12.07
N ALA A 73 -0.39 2.64 -12.46
CA ALA A 73 0.42 3.30 -13.49
C ALA A 73 -0.31 3.38 -14.84
N SER A 74 -1.01 2.31 -15.24
CA SER A 74 -1.77 2.30 -16.50
C SER A 74 -2.99 3.24 -16.49
N GLN A 75 -3.56 3.56 -15.32
CA GLN A 75 -4.63 4.55 -15.21
C GLN A 75 -4.14 6.00 -15.29
N GLN A 76 -2.87 6.27 -14.97
CA GLN A 76 -2.26 7.61 -15.07
C GLN A 76 -1.89 7.98 -16.52
N ILE A 77 -1.60 6.99 -17.38
CA ILE A 77 -1.20 7.21 -18.79
C ILE A 77 -2.43 7.48 -19.69
N GLY A 78 -3.64 7.15 -19.22
CA GLY A 78 -4.89 7.31 -19.96
C GLY A 78 -5.59 8.67 -19.83
N THR A 79 -4.96 9.65 -19.18
CA THR A 79 -5.47 11.03 -18.97
C THR A 79 -4.46 12.05 -19.44
#